data_AF-F3CFU3-F1
#
_entry.id   AF-F3CFU3-F1
#
_cell.length_a   1.000
_cell.length_b   1.000
_cell.length_c   1.000
_cell.angle_alpha   90.00
_cell.angle_beta   90.00
_cell.angle_gamma   90.00
#
_symmetry.space_group_name_H-M   'P 1'
#
loop_
_entity.id
_entity.type
_entity.pdbx_description
1 polymer ?
#
loop_
_entity_poly.entity_id
_entity_poly.type
_entity_poly.pdbx_seq_one_letter_code
_entity_poly.pdbx_strand_id
1 'polypeptide(L)'
;EWLGRGYAIVATDYQGLGTPGLHPFGLSSPLAYGVLDSIRAVQKADFNLSSRVVVFGQSQGGRAAFATAVYQKTYAPELNIVGVVATGTPYPMAHS
;
A
#
# COMPACT_ATOMS: atom_id res chain seq x y z
N GLU A 1 -11.81 2.02 -15.04
CA GLU A 1 -11.64 0.70 -15.69
C GLU A 1 -11.54 -0.48 -14.74
N TRP A 2 -10.70 -0.46 -13.70
CA TRP A 2 -10.49 -1.59 -12.79
C TRP A 2 -11.77 -2.20 -12.19
N LEU A 3 -12.68 -1.37 -11.67
CA LEU A 3 -13.97 -1.85 -11.16
C LEU A 3 -14.79 -2.56 -12.24
N GLY A 4 -14.84 -2.00 -13.45
CA GLY A 4 -15.51 -2.61 -14.61
C GLY A 4 -14.83 -3.88 -15.13
N ARG A 5 -13.60 -4.16 -14.70
CA ARG A 5 -12.85 -5.39 -14.96
C ARG A 5 -12.95 -6.40 -13.80
N GLY A 6 -13.76 -6.13 -12.78
CA GLY A 6 -14.03 -7.04 -11.66
C GLY A 6 -13.04 -6.96 -10.49
N TYR A 7 -12.21 -5.91 -10.41
CA TYR A 7 -11.31 -5.71 -9.28
C TYR A 7 -12.03 -5.07 -8.09
N ALA A 8 -11.82 -5.60 -6.89
CA ALA A 8 -12.05 -4.84 -5.67
C ALA A 8 -10.90 -3.83 -5.47
N ILE A 9 -11.24 -2.62 -5.03
CA ILE A 9 -10.26 -1.54 -4.79
C ILE A 9 -10.33 -1.17 -3.31
N VAL A 10 -9.16 -1.16 -2.67
CA VAL A 10 -8.96 -0.61 -1.32
C VAL A 10 -7.88 0.46 -1.40
N ALA A 11 -8.10 1.57 -0.70
CA ALA A 11 -7.13 2.64 -0.55
C ALA A 11 -7.04 3.00 0.93
N THR A 12 -5.81 3.05 1.45
CA THR A 12 -5.56 3.55 2.80
C THR A 12 -5.49 5.08 2.74
N ASP A 13 -6.00 5.75 3.76
CA ASP A 13 -5.79 7.19 3.94
C ASP A 13 -4.33 7.50 4.29
N TYR A 14 -3.56 6.50 4.72
CA TYR A 14 -2.32 6.64 5.48
C TYR A 14 -2.55 7.19 6.90
N GLN A 15 -1.60 6.86 7.78
CA GLN A 15 -1.60 7.35 9.15
C GLN A 15 -1.64 8.89 9.18
N GLY A 16 -2.52 9.46 10.01
CA GLY A 16 -2.63 10.91 10.20
C GLY A 16 -3.46 11.67 9.15
N LEU A 17 -4.03 11.00 8.15
CA LEU A 17 -4.90 11.61 7.11
C LEU A 17 -6.36 11.13 7.19
N GLY A 18 -6.79 10.74 8.39
CA GLY A 18 -8.08 10.12 8.66
C GLY A 18 -8.16 9.58 10.10
N THR A 19 -6.99 9.48 10.75
CA THR A 19 -6.83 9.15 12.17
C THR A 19 -6.07 10.28 12.90
N PRO A 20 -6.20 10.40 14.24
CA PRO A 20 -5.45 11.39 15.01
C PRO A 20 -3.93 11.23 14.87
N GLY A 21 -3.21 12.35 14.99
CA GLY A 21 -1.74 12.39 14.98
C GLY A 21 -1.15 13.02 13.71
N LEU A 22 0.18 13.15 13.67
CA LEU A 22 0.88 13.73 12.53
C LEU A 22 0.98 12.70 11.40
N HIS A 23 0.73 13.14 10.16
CA HIS A 23 0.97 12.33 8.98
C HIS A 23 2.49 12.21 8.70
N PRO A 24 3.08 11.00 8.79
CA PRO A 24 4.51 10.79 8.56
C PRO A 24 4.84 10.70 7.07
N PHE A 25 4.53 11.75 6.30
CA PHE A 25 4.63 11.83 4.84
C PHE A 25 5.95 11.30 4.25
N GLY A 26 7.06 11.53 4.96
CA GLY A 26 8.41 11.17 4.53
C GLY A 26 8.85 9.74 4.87
N LEU A 27 8.11 9.00 5.69
CA LEU A 27 8.57 7.71 6.22
C LEU A 27 8.01 6.54 5.43
N SER A 28 8.89 5.64 4.98
CA SER A 28 8.51 4.49 4.16
C SER A 28 7.72 3.43 4.93
N SER A 29 8.08 3.13 6.18
CA SER A 29 7.42 2.06 6.94
C SER A 29 5.96 2.37 7.28
N PRO A 30 5.56 3.56 7.79
CA PRO A 30 4.15 3.84 8.04
C PRO A 30 3.30 3.82 6.77
N LEU A 31 3.83 4.31 5.64
CA LEU A 31 3.15 4.25 4.35
C LEU A 31 2.93 2.79 3.90
N ALA A 32 3.96 1.96 3.99
CA ALA A 32 3.88 0.54 3.62
C ALA A 32 2.87 -0.21 4.50
N TYR A 33 2.90 0.02 5.81
CA TYR A 33 2.03 -0.68 6.76
C TYR A 33 0.56 -0.30 6.55
N GLY A 34 0.28 0.99 6.31
CA GLY A 34 -1.08 1.41 5.96
C GLY A 34 -1.63 0.67 4.72
N VAL A 35 -0.82 0.49 3.68
CA VAL A 35 -1.22 -0.27 2.48
C VAL A 35 -1.43 -1.75 2.82
N LEU A 36 -0.47 -2.40 3.48
CA LEU A 36 -0.54 -3.83 3.83
C LEU A 36 -1.73 -4.13 4.76
N ASP A 37 -1.98 -3.29 5.75
CA ASP A 37 -3.09 -3.47 6.68
C ASP A 37 -4.44 -3.18 6.03
N SER A 38 -4.52 -2.27 5.05
CA SER A 38 -5.74 -2.08 4.27
C SER A 38 -6.11 -3.34 3.47
N ILE A 39 -5.13 -4.03 2.89
CA ILE A 39 -5.33 -5.31 2.20
C ILE A 39 -5.82 -6.37 3.19
N ARG A 40 -5.18 -6.49 4.36
CA ARG A 40 -5.60 -7.41 5.41
C ARG A 40 -7.03 -7.15 5.88
N ALA A 41 -7.40 -5.88 6.05
CA ALA A 41 -8.73 -5.50 6.50
C ALA A 41 -9.80 -5.99 5.53
N VAL A 42 -9.62 -5.79 4.22
CA VAL A 42 -10.61 -6.26 3.23
C VAL A 42 -10.59 -7.78 3.03
N GLN A 43 -9.43 -8.44 3.17
CA GLN A 43 -9.36 -9.92 3.10
C GLN A 43 -9.94 -10.62 4.33
N LYS A 44 -9.99 -9.95 5.49
CA LYS A 44 -10.65 -10.45 6.71
C LYS A 44 -12.15 -10.12 6.76
N ALA A 45 -12.61 -9.22 5.90
CA ALA A 45 -14.04 -8.93 5.77
C ALA A 45 -14.75 -10.06 5.00
N ASP A 46 -16.07 -10.14 5.15
CA ASP A 46 -16.91 -11.17 4.51
C ASP A 46 -17.20 -10.82 3.04
N PHE A 47 -16.13 -10.74 2.24
CA PHE A 47 -16.20 -10.50 0.81
C PHE A 47 -15.60 -11.68 0.04
N ASN A 48 -16.25 -12.06 -1.07
CA ASN A 48 -15.71 -13.06 -1.97
C ASN A 48 -14.59 -12.46 -2.85
N LEU A 49 -13.36 -12.41 -2.34
CA LEU A 49 -12.20 -11.80 -2.98
C LEU A 49 -11.14 -12.83 -3.36
N SER A 50 -10.43 -12.57 -4.46
CA SER A 50 -9.19 -13.27 -4.79
C SER A 50 -8.10 -12.96 -3.76
N SER A 51 -7.20 -13.92 -3.51
CA SER A 51 -6.01 -13.69 -2.68
C SER A 51 -4.92 -12.88 -3.39
N ARG A 52 -4.97 -12.77 -4.73
CA ARG A 52 -3.96 -12.06 -5.54
C ARG A 52 -4.16 -10.56 -5.45
N VAL A 53 -3.09 -9.85 -5.11
CA VAL A 53 -3.09 -8.40 -4.93
C VAL A 53 -2.12 -7.72 -5.88
N VAL A 54 -2.54 -6.61 -6.46
CA VAL A 54 -1.68 -5.67 -7.18
C VAL A 54 -1.68 -4.33 -6.46
N VAL A 55 -0.52 -3.71 -6.34
CA VAL A 55 -0.37 -2.39 -5.69
C VAL A 55 0.03 -1.37 -6.74
N PHE A 56 -0.68 -0.24 -6.78
CA PHE A 56 -0.38 0.86 -7.68
C PHE A 56 -0.26 2.17 -6.90
N GLY A 57 0.69 3.03 -7.28
CA GLY A 57 0.80 4.36 -6.70
C GLY A 57 1.55 5.38 -7.54
N GLN A 58 1.22 6.66 -7.32
CA GLN A 58 1.82 7.82 -7.99
C GLN A 58 2.37 8.81 -6.96
N SER A 59 3.52 9.43 -7.23
CA SER A 59 4.15 10.41 -6.34
C SER A 59 4.34 9.86 -4.91
N GLN A 60 3.74 10.44 -3.88
CA GLN A 60 3.75 9.86 -2.53
C GLN A 60 3.24 8.42 -2.52
N GLY A 61 2.16 8.13 -3.25
CA GLY A 61 1.66 6.76 -3.42
C GLY A 61 2.65 5.87 -4.15
N GLY A 62 3.49 6.41 -5.02
CA GLY A 62 4.60 5.68 -5.66
C GLY A 62 5.63 5.24 -4.63
N ARG A 63 5.96 6.11 -3.65
CA ARG A 63 6.81 5.73 -2.51
C ARG A 63 6.13 4.67 -1.64
N ALA A 64 4.83 4.83 -1.35
CA ALA A 64 4.08 3.83 -0.60
C ALA A 64 4.09 2.47 -1.30
N ALA A 65 3.79 2.43 -2.61
CA ALA A 65 3.79 1.22 -3.43
C ALA A 65 5.16 0.53 -3.43
N PHE A 66 6.24 1.29 -3.66
CA PHE A 66 7.61 0.75 -3.59
C PHE A 66 7.94 0.21 -2.19
N ALA A 67 7.64 0.96 -1.13
CA ALA A 67 7.87 0.55 0.23
C ALA A 67 7.06 -0.71 0.60
N THR A 68 5.83 -0.84 0.11
CA THR A 68 5.01 -2.05 0.28
C THR A 68 5.73 -3.29 -0.26
N ALA A 69 6.34 -3.23 -1.44
CA ALA A 69 7.15 -4.33 -1.97
C ALA A 69 8.34 -4.67 -1.05
N VAL A 70 9.01 -3.65 -0.48
CA VAL A 70 10.16 -3.84 0.42
C VAL A 70 9.75 -4.50 1.75
N TYR A 71 8.65 -4.06 2.36
CA TYR A 71 8.23 -4.50 3.69
C TYR A 71 7.28 -5.72 3.68
N GLN A 72 6.74 -6.13 2.53
CA GLN A 72 5.78 -7.25 2.46
C GLN A 72 6.33 -8.51 3.13
N LYS A 73 7.56 -8.93 2.81
CA LYS A 73 8.12 -10.18 3.32
C LYS A 73 8.33 -10.20 4.84
N THR A 74 8.59 -9.05 5.46
CA THR A 74 8.89 -8.94 6.89
C THR A 74 7.67 -8.58 7.72
N TYR A 75 6.76 -7.78 7.19
CA TYR A 75 5.59 -7.28 7.93
C TYR A 75 4.29 -8.05 7.61
N ALA A 76 4.13 -8.53 6.38
CA ALA A 76 2.93 -9.21 5.91
C ALA A 76 3.25 -10.36 4.92
N PRO A 77 4.05 -11.36 5.36
CA PRO A 77 4.51 -12.45 4.50
C PRO A 77 3.37 -13.29 3.91
N GLU A 78 2.20 -13.27 4.52
CA GLU A 78 1.00 -13.98 4.09
C GLU A 78 0.29 -13.35 2.88
N LEU A 79 0.55 -12.08 2.56
CA LEU A 79 -0.12 -11.38 1.46
C LEU A 79 0.48 -11.76 0.11
N ASN A 80 -0.34 -12.29 -0.80
CA ASN A 80 0.05 -12.67 -2.15
C ASN A 80 0.05 -11.47 -3.11
N ILE A 81 1.06 -10.60 -2.96
CA ILE A 81 1.29 -9.46 -3.85
C ILE A 81 1.98 -9.95 -5.13
N VAL A 82 1.25 -9.97 -6.24
CA VAL A 82 1.71 -10.48 -7.53
C VAL A 82 2.30 -9.42 -8.44
N GLY A 83 2.22 -8.14 -8.05
CA GLY A 83 2.79 -7.03 -8.80
C GLY A 83 2.67 -5.70 -8.09
N VAL A 84 3.65 -4.83 -8.32
CA VAL A 84 3.69 -3.46 -7.81
C VAL A 84 4.06 -2.52 -8.95
N VAL A 85 3.27 -1.45 -9.12
CA VAL A 85 3.51 -0.39 -10.09
C VAL A 85 3.67 0.92 -9.34
N ALA A 86 4.88 1.45 -9.33
CA ALA A 86 5.23 2.69 -8.66
C ALA A 86 5.65 3.74 -9.70
N THR A 87 4.97 4.89 -9.72
CA THR A 87 5.16 5.94 -10.72
C THR A 87 5.48 7.28 -10.07
N GLY A 88 6.35 8.09 -10.69
CA GLY A 88 6.77 9.39 -10.13
C GLY A 88 7.35 9.27 -8.71
N THR A 89 7.94 8.14 -8.37
CA THR A 89 8.32 7.76 -7.01
C THR A 89 9.41 8.70 -6.46
N PRO A 90 9.11 9.52 -5.44
CA PRO A 90 10.12 10.37 -4.83
C PRO A 90 11.05 9.52 -3.97
N TYR A 91 12.29 9.35 -4.40
CA TYR A 91 13.35 8.78 -3.59
C TYR A 91 13.89 9.88 -2.65
N PRO A 92 14.00 9.66 -1.33
CA PRO A 92 14.79 10.57 -0.51
C PRO A 92 16.24 10.46 -0.99
N MET A 93 16.80 11.55 -1.53
CA MET A 93 18.24 11.63 -1.75
C MET A 93 18.93 11.19 -0.45
N ALA A 94 19.80 10.19 -0.54
CA ALA A 94 20.68 9.84 0.56
C ALA A 94 21.49 11.10 0.89
N HIS A 95 21.17 11.79 1.98
CA HIS A 95 22.18 12.59 2.62
C HIS A 95 23.13 11.61 3.28
N SER A 96 24.31 11.51 2.65
CA SER A 96 25.56 11.03 3.22
C SER A 96 25.78 11.50 4.64
#